data_AF-A0A7W0P4W1-F1
#
_entry.id   AF-A0A7W0P4W1-F1
#
_cell.length_a   1.000
_cell.length_b   1.000
_cell.length_c   1.000
_cell.angle_alpha   90.00
_cell.angle_beta   90.00
_cell.angle_gamma   90.00
#
_symmetry.space_group_name_H-M   'P 1'
#
loop_
_entity.id
_entity.type
_entity.pdbx_description
1 polymer ?
#
loop_
_entity_poly.entity_id
_entity_poly.type
_entity_poly.pdbx_seq_one_letter_code
_entity_poly.pdbx_strand_id
1 'polypeptide(L)'
;MGRWVTTAAVLAITLAACSQGTAGRRPGGADSASPTDAASTTDPLVDPDDIVSGGPPPDGIPPIDDPKFLAPGDTTFLTDREPVLAVEIGGEAKAYP
;
A
#
# COMPACT_ATOMS: atom_id res chain seq x y z
N MET A 1 13.87 -24.00 -49.74
CA MET A 1 14.28 -22.64 -49.33
C MET A 1 13.03 -21.80 -49.04
N GLY A 2 12.29 -22.04 -47.94
CA GLY A 2 10.94 -21.45 -47.81
C GLY A 2 10.28 -21.56 -46.44
N ARG A 3 11.06 -21.59 -45.35
CA ARG A 3 10.53 -21.74 -43.97
C ARG A 3 10.83 -20.54 -43.06
N TRP A 4 11.27 -19.42 -43.63
CA TRP A 4 11.71 -18.24 -42.87
C TRP A 4 10.77 -17.03 -43.03
N VAL A 5 9.80 -17.08 -43.96
CA VAL A 5 8.87 -15.97 -44.21
C VAL A 5 7.72 -15.93 -43.19
N THR A 6 7.42 -17.05 -42.52
CA THR A 6 6.29 -17.12 -41.58
C THR A 6 6.56 -16.48 -40.22
N THR A 7 7.81 -16.29 -39.81
CA THR A 7 8.13 -15.74 -38.48
C THR A 7 8.00 -14.21 -38.41
N ALA A 8 8.06 -13.51 -39.54
CA ALA A 8 7.97 -12.04 -39.57
C ALA A 8 6.53 -11.49 -39.40
N ALA A 9 5.51 -12.28 -39.73
CA ALA A 9 4.12 -11.79 -39.75
C ALA A 9 3.45 -11.75 -38.37
N VAL A 10 3.96 -12.50 -37.37
CA VAL A 10 3.36 -12.53 -36.02
C VAL A 10 3.88 -11.39 -35.13
N LEU A 11 5.05 -10.82 -35.45
CA LEU A 11 5.66 -9.74 -34.67
C LEU A 11 5.00 -8.36 -34.89
N ALA A 12 4.14 -8.20 -35.90
CA ALA A 12 3.53 -6.91 -36.25
C ALA A 12 2.13 -6.66 -35.67
N ILE A 13 1.50 -7.64 -34.99
CA ILE A 13 0.08 -7.56 -34.59
C ILE A 13 -0.13 -7.22 -33.10
N THR A 14 0.92 -7.01 -32.30
CA THR A 14 0.79 -6.71 -30.86
C THR A 14 0.96 -5.24 -30.45
N LEU A 15 1.13 -4.30 -31.40
CA LEU A 15 1.35 -2.87 -31.07
C LEU A 15 0.14 -1.94 -31.30
N ALA A 16 -1.05 -2.46 -31.61
CA ALA A 16 -2.20 -1.62 -31.91
C ALA A 16 -3.08 -1.31 -30.68
N ALA A 17 -2.84 -0.14 -30.09
CA ALA A 17 -3.90 0.80 -29.73
C ALA A 17 -4.68 0.65 -28.41
N CYS A 18 -3.99 0.54 -27.27
CA CYS A 18 -4.52 1.12 -26.02
C CYS A 18 -4.13 2.61 -25.93
N SER A 19 -4.77 3.47 -26.74
CA SER A 19 -4.58 4.94 -26.67
C SER A 19 -5.90 5.71 -26.62
N GLN A 20 -6.94 5.14 -26.02
CA GLN A 20 -8.19 5.85 -25.76
C GLN A 20 -8.26 6.26 -24.29
N GLY A 21 -7.37 7.18 -23.92
CA GLY A 21 -7.50 7.96 -22.69
C GLY A 21 -8.47 9.10 -22.92
N THR A 22 -9.77 8.85 -22.78
CA THR A 22 -10.76 9.94 -22.66
C THR A 22 -10.56 10.59 -21.30
N ALA A 23 -9.82 11.70 -21.29
CA ALA A 23 -9.80 12.64 -20.19
C ALA A 23 -11.21 13.22 -20.02
N GLY A 24 -12.03 12.53 -19.23
CA GLY A 24 -13.31 13.04 -18.76
C GLY A 24 -13.06 14.33 -18.00
N ARG A 25 -13.47 15.45 -18.60
CA ARG A 25 -13.52 16.75 -17.96
C ARG A 25 -14.52 16.67 -16.79
N ARG A 26 -14.02 16.42 -15.57
CA ARG A 26 -14.80 16.55 -14.35
C ARG A 26 -15.17 18.04 -14.18
N PRO A 27 -16.45 18.44 -14.23
CA PRO A 27 -16.82 19.78 -13.79
C PRO A 27 -16.44 19.94 -12.31
N GLY A 28 -15.97 21.15 -11.97
CA GLY A 28 -15.64 21.58 -10.60
C GLY A 28 -16.77 21.23 -9.62
N GLY A 29 -16.47 20.95 -8.37
CA GLY A 29 -15.74 21.84 -7.48
C GLY A 29 -16.75 22.51 -6.56
N ALA A 30 -16.58 22.27 -5.26
CA ALA A 30 -17.24 22.92 -4.13
C ALA A 30 -18.68 22.52 -3.78
N ASP A 31 -18.81 21.34 -3.21
CA ASP A 31 -19.66 21.07 -2.06
C ASP A 31 -18.88 20.20 -1.06
N SER A 32 -17.76 20.74 -0.55
CA SER A 32 -17.24 20.36 0.76
C SER A 32 -18.21 20.87 1.84
N ALA A 33 -19.42 20.34 1.86
CA ALA A 33 -20.21 20.30 3.08
C ALA A 33 -19.46 19.33 4.00
N SER A 34 -18.74 19.88 4.99
CA SER A 34 -18.17 19.07 6.06
C SER A 34 -19.32 18.28 6.70
N PRO A 35 -19.21 16.96 6.92
CA PRO A 35 -20.28 16.17 7.52
C PRO A 35 -20.52 16.48 9.01
N THR A 36 -19.96 17.59 9.53
CA THR A 36 -19.93 17.90 10.95
C THR A 36 -21.26 18.43 11.51
N ASP A 37 -22.22 18.84 10.67
CA ASP A 37 -23.49 19.41 11.15
C ASP A 37 -24.67 18.42 11.20
N ALA A 38 -24.45 17.11 10.96
CA ALA A 38 -25.55 16.13 10.88
C ALA A 38 -25.55 15.04 11.96
N ALA A 39 -24.62 15.06 12.92
CA ALA A 39 -24.64 14.14 14.05
C ALA A 39 -24.97 14.92 15.33
N SER A 40 -26.24 14.91 15.74
CA SER A 40 -26.58 15.14 17.15
C SER A 40 -25.81 14.10 17.96
N THR A 41 -24.70 14.52 18.53
CA THR A 41 -23.81 13.64 19.28
C THR A 41 -24.51 13.43 20.62
N THR A 42 -25.01 12.21 20.84
CA THR A 42 -25.61 11.81 22.12
C THR A 42 -24.66 12.13 23.28
N ASP A 43 -25.22 12.46 24.44
CA ASP A 43 -24.44 12.67 25.66
C ASP A 43 -23.48 11.49 25.88
N PRO A 44 -22.21 11.76 26.23
CA PRO A 44 -21.23 10.71 26.44
C PRO A 44 -21.68 9.80 27.60
N LEU A 45 -21.50 8.49 27.41
CA LEU A 45 -21.89 7.47 28.40
C LEU A 45 -21.09 7.56 29.71
N VAL A 46 -19.93 8.21 29.66
CA VAL A 46 -19.00 8.40 30.79
C VAL A 46 -18.60 9.87 30.87
N ASP A 47 -18.22 10.32 32.06
CA ASP A 47 -17.65 11.65 32.24
C ASP A 47 -16.34 11.75 31.44
N PRO A 48 -16.19 12.72 30.53
CA PRO A 48 -14.93 12.93 29.81
C PRO A 48 -13.74 13.17 30.73
N ASP A 49 -13.96 13.72 31.94
CA ASP A 49 -12.90 13.97 32.92
C ASP A 49 -12.35 12.66 33.53
N ASP A 50 -13.10 11.55 33.42
CA ASP A 50 -12.64 10.21 33.82
C ASP A 50 -11.74 9.55 32.75
N ILE A 51 -11.66 10.13 31.54
CA ILE A 51 -10.81 9.60 30.46
C ILE A 51 -9.36 10.03 30.68
N VAL A 52 -8.60 9.16 31.32
CA VAL A 52 -7.14 9.33 31.45
C VAL A 52 -6.40 8.79 30.23
N SER A 53 -5.29 9.43 29.84
CA SER A 53 -4.43 8.95 28.76
C SER A 53 -3.82 7.60 29.16
N GLY A 54 -4.31 6.53 28.53
CA GLY A 54 -3.85 5.17 28.78
C GLY A 54 -2.60 4.87 27.94
N GLY A 55 -1.43 4.98 28.55
CA GLY A 55 -0.18 4.52 27.94
C GLY A 55 1.05 5.19 28.54
N PRO A 56 2.25 4.62 28.33
CA PRO A 56 3.47 5.39 28.46
C PRO A 56 3.33 6.70 27.65
N PRO A 57 3.86 7.85 28.12
CA PRO A 57 4.00 9.05 27.29
C PRO A 57 4.55 8.67 25.92
N PRO A 58 4.21 9.35 24.82
CA PRO A 58 4.62 9.00 23.46
C PRO A 58 6.07 8.54 23.47
N ASP A 59 6.24 7.22 23.40
CA ASP A 59 7.50 6.62 23.80
C ASP A 59 8.53 7.08 22.79
N GLY A 60 9.59 7.71 23.28
CA GLY A 60 10.59 8.40 22.47
C GLY A 60 11.49 7.43 21.71
N ILE A 61 10.95 6.30 21.24
CA ILE A 61 11.64 5.31 20.43
C ILE A 61 11.93 5.99 19.09
N PRO A 62 13.19 6.40 18.86
CA PRO A 62 13.53 7.08 17.64
C PRO A 62 13.33 6.12 16.46
N PRO A 63 12.95 6.63 15.28
CA PRO A 63 12.91 5.81 14.08
C PRO A 63 14.29 5.17 13.84
N ILE A 64 14.29 3.94 13.33
CA ILE A 64 15.52 3.27 12.89
C ILE A 64 15.76 3.67 11.44
N ASP A 65 16.79 4.49 11.21
CA ASP A 65 17.15 4.96 9.88
C ASP A 65 17.87 3.87 9.05
N ASP A 66 18.63 2.99 9.72
CA ASP A 66 19.41 1.91 9.10
C ASP A 66 19.09 0.54 9.75
N PRO A 67 17.96 -0.08 9.40
CA PRO A 67 17.58 -1.38 9.93
C PRO A 67 18.49 -2.49 9.39
N LYS A 68 18.88 -3.41 10.28
CA LYS A 68 19.70 -4.57 9.91
C LYS A 68 18.80 -5.74 9.55
N PHE A 69 19.04 -6.33 8.38
CA PHE A 69 18.32 -7.51 7.91
C PHE A 69 19.21 -8.75 7.97
N LEU A 70 18.59 -9.91 8.18
CA LEU A 70 19.24 -11.20 8.04
C LEU A 70 19.02 -11.73 6.62
N ALA A 71 20.00 -12.46 6.10
CA ALA A 71 19.78 -13.23 4.87
C ALA A 71 18.81 -14.40 5.16
N PRO A 72 18.03 -14.86 4.16
CA PRO A 72 17.07 -15.94 4.35
C PRO A 72 17.70 -17.22 4.95
N GLY A 73 18.91 -17.57 4.53
CA GLY A 73 19.62 -18.75 5.04
C GLY A 73 20.14 -18.63 6.47
N ASP A 74 20.24 -17.42 7.02
CA ASP A 74 20.73 -17.17 8.38
C ASP A 74 19.58 -17.08 9.40
N THR A 75 18.33 -17.25 8.96
CA THR A 75 17.16 -17.11 9.81
C THR A 75 16.91 -18.40 10.59
N THR A 76 17.15 -18.37 11.90
CA THR A 76 17.03 -19.57 12.77
C THR A 76 15.75 -19.64 13.59
N PHE A 77 14.95 -18.57 13.56
CA PHE A 77 13.75 -18.43 14.39
C PHE A 77 12.45 -18.67 13.64
N LEU A 78 12.50 -18.83 12.31
CA LEU A 78 11.35 -19.19 11.48
C LEU A 78 11.36 -20.67 11.15
N THR A 79 10.16 -21.24 11.05
CA THR A 79 9.95 -22.58 10.51
C THR A 79 9.68 -22.53 9.00
N ASP A 80 9.92 -23.64 8.29
CA ASP A 80 9.82 -23.71 6.82
C ASP A 80 8.45 -23.28 6.23
N ARG A 81 7.37 -23.33 7.01
CA ARG A 81 6.00 -23.04 6.56
C ARG A 81 5.30 -22.04 7.48
N GLU A 82 5.99 -20.97 7.81
CA GLU A 82 5.44 -19.85 8.57
C GLU A 82 5.03 -18.71 7.63
N PRO A 83 3.87 -18.07 7.85
CA PRO A 83 3.49 -16.89 7.07
C PRO A 83 4.43 -15.72 7.37
N VAL A 84 4.71 -14.92 6.35
CA VAL A 84 5.48 -13.67 6.48
C VAL A 84 4.82 -12.57 5.67
N LEU A 85 5.01 -11.31 6.07
CA LEU A 85 4.63 -10.15 5.29
C LEU A 85 5.74 -9.83 4.28
N ALA A 86 5.41 -9.94 3.00
CA ALA A 86 6.30 -9.52 1.91
C ALA A 86 6.03 -8.06 1.54
N VAL A 87 7.10 -7.25 1.50
CA VAL A 87 7.04 -5.84 1.14
C VAL A 87 8.09 -5.58 0.06
N GLU A 88 7.67 -4.97 -1.06
CA GLU A 88 8.58 -4.52 -2.12
C GLU A 88 8.49 -3.02 -2.29
N ILE A 89 9.63 -2.33 -2.14
CA ILE A 89 9.73 -0.88 -2.29
C ILE A 89 10.98 -0.59 -3.13
N GLY A 90 10.82 0.15 -4.23
CA GLY A 90 11.96 0.53 -5.09
C GLY A 90 12.69 -0.66 -5.73
N GLY A 91 12.04 -1.82 -5.88
CA GLY A 91 12.65 -3.05 -6.40
C GLY A 91 13.41 -3.87 -5.35
N GLU A 92 13.40 -3.45 -4.09
CA GLU A 92 13.94 -4.22 -2.97
C GLU A 92 12.82 -4.96 -2.24
N ALA A 93 12.90 -6.29 -2.20
CA ALA A 93 11.94 -7.14 -1.52
C ALA A 93 12.43 -7.55 -0.12
N LYS A 94 11.56 -7.40 0.89
CA LYS A 94 11.83 -7.73 2.30
C LYS A 94 10.72 -8.61 2.84
N ALA A 95 11.07 -9.50 3.78
CA ALA A 95 10.14 -10.34 4.51
C ALA A 95 10.18 -9.98 6.00
N TYR A 96 9.00 -9.69 6.57
CA TYR A 96 8.82 -9.43 8.00
C TYR A 96 7.95 -10.55 8.58
N PRO A 97 8.52 -11.41 9.44
CA PRO A 97 7.74 -12.44 10.13
C PRO A 97 6.79 -11.87 11.17
#